data_AF-A0A8J3IAT7-F1
#
_entry.id   AF-A0A8J3IAT7-F1
#
_cell.length_a   1.000
_cell.length_b   1.000
_cell.length_c   1.000
_cell.angle_alpha   90.00
_cell.angle_beta   90.00
_cell.angle_gamma   90.00
#
_symmetry.space_group_name_H-M   'P 1'
#
loop_
_entity.id
_entity.type
_entity.pdbx_description
1 polymer ?
#
loop_
_entity_poly.entity_id
_entity_poly.type
_entity_poly.pdbx_seq_one_letter_code
_entity_poly.pdbx_strand_id
1 'polypeptide(L)'
;MKKHRLPHTYSEAQLVGIKQSTAARRLATVERLRAAIDALKAKKQEISVQTIYDECDLRYAALHRNPEALALFRANSIHLIAEKKRNKRKPREASEATPAHRDPLLSYKKPQLVARLRSAQQQLLEAQQNQATLVEARLQQEARIAELEAKLAVLESYRTFVMQMRAQKQREEQGRFGDLSPSSQVD
;
A
#
# COMPACT_ATOMS: atom_id res chain seq x y z
N MET A 1 27.57 -24.21 -26.96
CA MET A 1 28.62 -23.18 -27.14
C MET A 1 28.08 -22.08 -28.05
N LYS A 2 27.92 -20.84 -27.55
CA LYS A 2 27.42 -19.70 -28.34
C LYS A 2 28.59 -19.11 -29.13
N LYS A 3 28.52 -19.11 -30.47
CA LYS A 3 29.51 -18.45 -31.33
C LYS A 3 29.39 -16.94 -31.12
N HIS A 4 30.35 -16.34 -30.41
CA HIS A 4 30.47 -14.89 -30.33
C HIS A 4 30.86 -14.36 -31.71
N ARG A 5 29.98 -13.59 -32.36
CA ARG A 5 30.30 -12.88 -33.60
C ARG A 5 31.23 -11.73 -33.24
N LEU A 6 32.45 -11.75 -33.75
CA LEU A 6 33.38 -10.62 -33.66
C LEU A 6 32.77 -9.38 -34.34
N PRO A 7 33.03 -8.17 -33.85
CA PRO A 7 32.53 -6.95 -34.45
C PRO A 7 33.09 -6.80 -35.87
N HIS A 8 32.20 -6.69 -36.85
CA HIS A 8 32.56 -6.47 -38.25
C HIS A 8 33.09 -5.03 -38.40
N THR A 9 34.38 -4.89 -38.69
CA THR A 9 35.04 -3.60 -38.92
C THR A 9 34.90 -3.21 -40.40
N TYR A 10 34.22 -2.11 -40.67
CA TYR A 10 34.06 -1.56 -42.02
C TYR A 10 35.26 -0.67 -42.38
N SER A 11 35.70 -0.68 -43.65
CA SER A 11 36.71 0.26 -44.13
C SER A 11 36.15 1.69 -44.24
N GLU A 12 37.00 2.71 -44.18
CA GLU A 12 36.56 4.12 -44.26
C GLU A 12 35.79 4.42 -45.54
N ALA A 13 36.22 3.88 -46.68
CA ALA A 13 35.51 4.01 -47.95
C ALA A 13 34.12 3.36 -47.93
N GLN A 14 33.97 2.20 -47.27
CA GLN A 14 32.67 1.56 -47.07
C GLN A 14 31.76 2.41 -46.17
N LEU A 15 32.30 2.99 -45.10
CA LEU A 15 31.54 3.89 -44.22
C LEU A 15 31.05 5.13 -44.97
N VAL A 16 31.86 5.71 -45.85
CA VAL A 16 31.45 6.86 -46.69
C VAL A 16 30.33 6.45 -47.65
N GLY A 17 30.44 5.32 -48.34
CA GLY A 17 29.38 4.83 -49.23
C GLY A 17 28.06 4.51 -48.50
N ILE A 18 28.13 3.96 -47.29
CA ILE A 18 26.95 3.73 -46.44
C ILE A 18 26.33 5.07 -46.00
N LYS A 19 27.13 6.06 -45.62
CA LYS A 19 26.65 7.40 -45.25
C LYS A 19 25.96 8.09 -46.43
N GLN A 20 26.56 8.05 -47.62
CA GLN A 20 25.97 8.66 -48.83
C GLN A 20 24.67 7.98 -49.25
N SER A 21 24.64 6.64 -49.30
CA SER A 21 23.42 5.91 -49.66
C SER A 21 22.28 6.10 -48.64
N THR A 22 22.61 6.17 -47.34
CA THR A 22 21.61 6.46 -46.30
C THR A 22 21.11 7.91 -46.38
N ALA A 23 21.98 8.88 -46.68
CA ALA A 23 21.59 10.27 -46.91
C ALA A 23 20.67 10.41 -48.13
N ALA A 24 21.02 9.79 -49.26
CA ALA A 24 20.18 9.78 -50.46
C ALA A 24 18.79 9.17 -50.19
N ARG A 25 18.74 8.05 -49.43
CA ARG A 25 17.46 7.45 -49.02
C ARG A 25 16.63 8.39 -48.14
N ARG A 26 17.26 9.12 -47.21
CA ARG A 26 16.57 10.10 -46.36
C ARG A 26 15.97 11.22 -47.20
N LEU A 27 16.73 11.80 -48.13
CA LEU A 27 16.23 12.85 -49.03
C LEU A 27 15.06 12.34 -49.89
N ALA A 28 15.19 11.16 -50.49
CA ALA A 28 14.13 10.55 -51.28
C ALA A 28 12.84 10.25 -50.47
N THR A 29 12.96 9.99 -49.16
CA THR A 29 11.76 9.87 -48.29
C THR A 29 11.10 11.21 -48.01
N VAL A 30 11.91 12.27 -47.84
CA VAL A 30 11.42 13.63 -47.60
C VAL A 30 10.72 14.19 -48.83
N GLU A 31 11.29 13.99 -50.02
CA GLU A 31 10.71 14.43 -51.29
C GLU A 31 9.38 13.75 -51.57
N ARG A 32 9.30 12.42 -51.41
CA ARG A 32 8.04 11.67 -51.53
C ARG A 32 6.98 12.16 -50.55
N LEU A 33 7.37 12.42 -49.30
CA LEU A 33 6.45 12.95 -48.29
C LEU A 33 5.94 14.35 -48.67
N ARG A 34 6.81 15.23 -49.20
CA ARG A 34 6.40 16.56 -49.67
C ARG A 34 5.37 16.46 -50.80
N ALA A 35 5.65 15.64 -51.81
CA ALA A 35 4.73 15.42 -52.92
C ALA A 35 3.37 14.88 -52.44
N ALA A 36 3.37 13.93 -51.51
CA ALA A 36 2.13 13.39 -50.93
C ALA A 36 1.35 14.44 -50.12
N ILE A 37 2.04 15.27 -49.33
CA ILE A 37 1.42 16.37 -48.59
C ILE A 37 0.79 17.38 -49.56
N ASP A 38 1.47 17.73 -50.65
CA ASP A 38 0.97 18.69 -51.63
C ASP A 38 -0.24 18.12 -52.39
N ALA A 39 -0.22 16.82 -52.73
CA ALA A 39 -1.37 16.13 -53.31
C ALA A 39 -2.58 16.09 -52.36
N LEU A 40 -2.36 15.77 -51.07
CA LEU A 40 -3.43 15.75 -50.06
C LEU A 40 -4.00 17.15 -49.80
N LYS A 41 -3.15 18.19 -49.83
CA LYS A 41 -3.60 19.59 -49.75
C LYS A 41 -4.45 20.00 -50.95
N ALA A 42 -4.05 19.61 -52.17
CA ALA A 42 -4.83 19.87 -53.38
C ALA A 42 -6.21 19.20 -53.32
N LYS A 43 -6.28 17.98 -52.76
CA LYS A 43 -7.53 17.23 -52.53
C LYS A 43 -8.34 17.73 -51.33
N LYS A 44 -7.82 18.67 -50.53
CA LYS A 44 -8.38 19.13 -49.24
C LYS A 44 -8.70 17.99 -48.27
N GLN A 45 -7.92 16.92 -48.32
CA GLN A 45 -8.07 15.75 -47.45
C GLN A 45 -7.21 15.89 -46.19
N GLU A 46 -7.60 15.17 -45.14
CA GLU A 46 -6.87 15.18 -43.88
C GLU A 46 -5.49 14.52 -44.02
N ILE A 47 -4.48 15.18 -43.47
CA ILE A 47 -3.11 14.67 -43.45
C ILE A 47 -2.90 13.85 -42.18
N SER A 48 -3.16 12.55 -42.32
CA SER A 48 -2.99 11.51 -41.30
C SER A 48 -1.92 10.52 -41.73
N VAL A 49 -1.47 9.67 -40.80
CA VAL A 49 -0.54 8.58 -41.11
C VAL A 49 -1.13 7.63 -42.14
N GLN A 50 -2.44 7.37 -42.06
CA GLN A 50 -3.13 6.47 -42.98
C GLN A 50 -3.21 7.07 -44.39
N THR A 51 -3.64 8.33 -44.52
CA THR A 51 -3.78 8.97 -45.84
C THR A 51 -2.43 9.18 -46.53
N ILE A 52 -1.36 9.42 -45.77
CA ILE A 52 0.00 9.44 -46.34
C ILE A 52 0.42 8.06 -46.81
N TYR A 53 0.10 7.01 -46.05
CA TYR A 53 0.38 5.64 -46.48
C TYR A 53 -0.36 5.32 -47.79
N ASP A 54 -1.62 5.70 -47.90
CA ASP A 54 -2.43 5.44 -49.10
C ASP A 54 -1.92 6.19 -50.35
N GLU A 55 -1.28 7.36 -50.20
CA GLU A 55 -0.76 8.16 -51.32
C GLU A 55 0.69 7.84 -51.72
N CYS A 56 1.56 7.45 -50.77
CA CYS A 56 2.99 7.27 -51.06
C CYS A 56 3.63 6.02 -50.44
N ASP A 57 2.82 5.09 -49.93
CA ASP A 57 3.23 3.80 -49.32
C ASP A 57 4.27 3.94 -48.19
N LEU A 58 4.35 5.15 -47.60
CA LEU A 58 5.31 5.47 -46.55
C LEU A 58 4.72 5.15 -45.18
N ARG A 59 5.17 4.03 -44.60
CA ARG A 59 4.81 3.65 -43.23
C ARG A 59 5.34 4.66 -42.21
N TYR A 60 4.61 4.82 -41.11
CA TYR A 60 5.01 5.67 -39.98
C TYR A 60 6.44 5.42 -39.47
N ALA A 61 6.89 4.16 -39.46
CA ALA A 61 8.24 3.81 -39.01
C ALA A 61 9.33 4.46 -39.87
N ALA A 62 9.11 4.64 -41.17
CA ALA A 62 10.06 5.32 -42.05
C ALA A 62 10.11 6.83 -41.74
N LEU A 63 8.95 7.44 -41.46
CA LEU A 63 8.85 8.84 -41.03
C LEU A 63 9.52 9.06 -39.67
N HIS A 64 9.27 8.18 -38.70
CA HIS A 64 9.83 8.29 -37.35
C HIS A 64 11.37 8.14 -37.30
N ARG A 65 11.95 7.35 -38.21
CA ARG A 65 13.41 7.15 -38.29
C ARG A 65 14.15 8.33 -38.91
N ASN A 66 13.45 9.22 -39.62
CA ASN A 66 14.02 10.41 -40.24
C ASN A 66 13.47 11.69 -39.56
N PRO A 67 14.29 12.44 -38.80
CA PRO A 67 13.81 13.59 -38.03
C PRO A 67 13.19 14.70 -38.90
N GLU A 68 13.74 14.91 -40.11
CA GLU A 68 13.23 15.94 -41.04
C GLU A 68 11.86 15.58 -41.58
N ALA A 69 11.67 14.33 -41.99
CA ALA A 69 10.38 13.81 -42.45
C ALA A 69 9.32 13.88 -41.33
N LEU A 70 9.71 13.55 -40.10
CA LEU A 70 8.81 13.63 -38.94
C LEU A 70 8.40 15.08 -38.62
N ALA A 71 9.32 16.04 -38.76
CA ALA A 71 9.02 17.46 -38.56
C ALA A 71 8.05 17.98 -39.61
N LEU A 72 8.26 17.64 -40.90
CA LEU A 72 7.36 17.99 -41.99
C LEU A 72 5.96 17.39 -41.81
N PHE A 73 5.88 16.13 -41.40
CA PHE A 73 4.61 15.49 -41.08
C PHE A 73 3.89 16.24 -39.95
N ARG A 74 4.56 16.52 -38.84
CA ARG A 74 3.97 17.23 -37.68
C ARG A 74 3.48 18.64 -38.03
N ALA A 75 4.19 19.35 -38.90
CA ALA A 75 3.83 20.70 -39.32
C ALA A 75 2.54 20.72 -40.16
N ASN A 76 2.29 19.66 -40.94
CA ASN A 76 1.16 19.59 -41.87
C ASN A 76 0.01 18.69 -41.39
N SER A 77 0.22 17.84 -40.37
CA SER A 77 -0.83 17.03 -39.76
C SER A 77 -1.69 17.90 -38.83
N ILE A 78 -2.82 18.40 -39.33
CA ILE A 78 -3.53 19.54 -38.75
C ILE A 78 -4.36 19.24 -37.47
N HIS A 79 -4.74 18.00 -37.11
CA HIS A 79 -5.70 17.78 -36.01
C HIS A 79 -5.20 17.11 -34.72
N LEU A 80 -3.97 16.58 -34.67
CA LEU A 80 -3.50 15.85 -33.47
C LEU A 80 -3.09 16.78 -32.30
N ILE A 81 -2.75 18.04 -32.59
CA ILE A 81 -2.39 19.05 -31.59
C ILE A 81 -3.65 19.72 -31.01
N ALA A 82 -4.66 19.98 -31.83
CA ALA A 82 -5.92 20.60 -31.42
C ALA A 82 -6.77 19.66 -30.56
N GLU A 83 -6.92 18.39 -30.94
CA GLU A 83 -7.66 17.40 -30.14
C GLU A 83 -6.97 17.05 -28.82
N LYS A 84 -5.62 16.92 -28.81
CA LYS A 84 -4.88 16.74 -27.55
C LYS A 84 -5.02 17.95 -26.62
N LYS A 85 -5.07 19.17 -27.15
CA LYS A 85 -5.35 20.37 -26.35
C LYS A 85 -6.80 20.39 -25.85
N ARG A 86 -7.77 19.92 -26.62
CA ARG A 86 -9.18 19.80 -26.20
C ARG A 86 -9.38 18.73 -25.11
N ASN A 87 -8.73 17.57 -25.23
CA ASN A 87 -8.80 16.50 -24.23
C ASN A 87 -8.03 16.79 -22.94
N LYS A 88 -6.96 17.61 -22.99
CA LYS A 88 -6.27 18.10 -21.79
C LYS A 88 -7.02 19.21 -21.04
N ARG A 89 -7.98 19.87 -21.70
CA ARG A 89 -8.76 21.00 -21.16
C ARG A 89 -10.12 20.61 -20.59
N LYS A 90 -10.47 19.33 -20.53
CA LYS A 90 -11.52 18.88 -19.62
C LYS A 90 -10.87 18.57 -18.28
N PRO A 91 -10.78 19.52 -17.32
CA PRO A 91 -10.76 19.10 -15.93
C PRO A 91 -12.04 18.29 -15.77
N ARG A 92 -11.88 17.02 -15.41
CA ARG A 92 -13.00 16.18 -15.01
C ARG A 92 -13.71 16.97 -13.92
N GLU A 93 -14.90 17.48 -14.22
CA GLU A 93 -15.72 18.17 -13.24
C GLU A 93 -15.73 17.30 -11.99
N ALA A 94 -15.45 17.95 -10.87
CA ALA A 94 -15.58 17.38 -9.54
C ALA A 94 -17.07 17.08 -9.30
N SER A 95 -17.57 16.05 -9.99
CA SER A 95 -18.73 15.30 -9.58
C SER A 95 -18.39 14.78 -8.19
N GLU A 96 -19.29 15.06 -7.25
CA GLU A 96 -19.34 14.60 -5.86
C GLU A 96 -19.38 13.06 -5.78
N ALA A 97 -18.31 12.43 -6.26
CA ALA A 97 -18.10 11.00 -6.13
C ALA A 97 -17.45 10.79 -4.78
N THR A 98 -18.23 10.23 -3.85
CA THR A 98 -17.76 9.47 -2.69
C THR A 98 -16.37 8.93 -2.96
N PRO A 99 -15.33 9.28 -2.16
CA PRO A 99 -13.98 8.86 -2.45
C PRO A 99 -13.98 7.34 -2.48
N ALA A 100 -13.79 6.78 -3.68
CA ALA A 100 -13.68 5.34 -3.84
C ALA A 100 -12.62 4.86 -2.86
N HIS A 101 -12.96 3.86 -2.04
CA HIS A 101 -12.08 3.24 -1.05
C HIS A 101 -10.92 2.54 -1.77
N ARG A 102 -10.00 3.34 -2.30
CA ARG A 102 -8.84 2.85 -3.02
C ARG A 102 -7.89 2.28 -1.97
N ASP A 103 -7.41 1.08 -2.22
CA ASP A 103 -6.46 0.42 -1.31
C ASP A 103 -5.25 1.35 -1.10
N PRO A 104 -4.98 1.81 0.14
CA PRO A 104 -3.88 2.73 0.43
C PRO A 104 -2.53 2.11 0.07
N LEU A 105 -2.41 0.78 0.02
CA LEU A 105 -1.18 0.08 -0.34
C LEU A 105 -0.80 0.28 -1.80
N LEU A 106 -1.78 0.51 -2.68
CA LEU A 106 -1.54 0.80 -4.10
C LEU A 106 -0.95 2.20 -4.33
N SER A 107 -0.94 3.08 -3.33
CA SER A 107 -0.33 4.41 -3.43
C SER A 107 1.20 4.40 -3.25
N TYR A 108 1.75 3.34 -2.65
CA TYR A 108 3.15 3.30 -2.26
C TYR A 108 4.02 2.55 -3.27
N LYS A 109 5.28 2.98 -3.38
CA LYS A 109 6.29 2.27 -4.17
C LYS A 109 6.75 1.02 -3.42
N LYS A 110 7.13 -0.04 -4.14
CA LYS A 110 7.61 -1.32 -3.56
C LYS A 110 8.61 -1.17 -2.39
N PRO A 111 9.69 -0.35 -2.46
CA PRO A 111 10.60 -0.22 -1.32
C PRO A 111 9.95 0.41 -0.08
N GLN A 112 9.00 1.32 -0.26
CA GLN A 112 8.24 1.93 0.86
C GLN A 112 7.32 0.91 1.52
N LEU A 113 6.68 0.04 0.72
CA LEU A 113 5.87 -1.06 1.23
C LEU A 113 6.70 -2.05 2.06
N VAL A 114 7.90 -2.42 1.59
CA VAL A 114 8.80 -3.32 2.31
C VAL A 114 9.26 -2.71 3.64
N ALA A 115 9.61 -1.41 3.65
CA ALA A 115 10.00 -0.73 4.88
C ALA A 115 8.85 -0.71 5.90
N ARG A 116 7.63 -0.40 5.45
CA ARG A 116 6.43 -0.43 6.31
C ARG A 116 6.08 -1.82 6.81
N LEU A 117 6.26 -2.84 5.98
CA LEU A 117 6.02 -4.22 6.38
C LEU A 117 6.99 -4.63 7.49
N ARG A 118 8.28 -4.30 7.37
CA ARG A 118 9.27 -4.55 8.43
C ARG A 118 8.94 -3.80 9.71
N SER A 119 8.57 -2.51 9.63
CA SER A 119 8.20 -1.75 10.83
C SER A 119 6.96 -2.32 11.51
N ALA A 120 5.95 -2.72 10.73
CA ALA A 120 4.75 -3.33 11.26
C ALA A 120 5.04 -4.69 11.92
N GLN A 121 5.90 -5.52 11.30
CA GLN A 121 6.35 -6.78 11.90
C GLN A 121 7.08 -6.55 13.22
N GLN A 122 7.94 -5.54 13.29
CA GLN A 122 8.66 -5.20 14.51
C GLN A 122 7.69 -4.74 15.62
N GLN A 123 6.75 -3.87 15.30
CA GLN A 123 5.71 -3.43 16.25
C GLN A 123 4.87 -4.59 16.78
N LEU A 124 4.57 -5.57 15.93
CA LEU A 124 3.79 -6.75 16.31
C LEU A 124 4.60 -7.62 17.31
N LEU A 125 5.88 -7.82 17.05
CA LEU A 125 6.78 -8.55 17.97
C LEU A 125 6.93 -7.83 19.31
N GLU A 126 7.13 -6.52 19.30
CA GLU A 126 7.21 -5.70 20.52
C GLU A 126 5.90 -5.77 21.32
N ALA A 127 4.75 -5.67 20.66
CA ALA A 127 3.45 -5.80 21.29
C ALA A 127 3.23 -7.19 21.92
N GLN A 128 3.66 -8.26 21.24
CA GLN A 128 3.59 -9.63 21.77
C GLN A 128 4.46 -9.80 23.01
N GLN A 129 5.68 -9.26 23.00
CA GLN A 129 6.57 -9.28 24.16
C GLN A 129 5.96 -8.52 25.34
N ASN A 130 5.40 -7.33 25.10
CA ASN A 130 4.70 -6.56 26.13
C ASN A 130 3.46 -7.27 26.68
N GLN A 131 2.72 -7.99 25.84
CA GLN A 131 1.59 -8.79 26.31
C GLN A 131 2.06 -9.96 27.18
N ALA A 132 3.14 -10.64 26.79
CA ALA A 132 3.71 -11.73 27.60
C ALA A 132 4.12 -11.26 28.99
N THR A 133 4.83 -10.13 29.08
CA THR A 133 5.25 -9.56 30.39
C THR A 133 4.05 -9.15 31.25
N LEU A 134 3.00 -8.58 30.65
CA LEU A 134 1.77 -8.24 31.39
C LEU A 134 1.04 -9.48 31.90
N VAL A 135 0.99 -10.56 31.12
CA VAL A 135 0.39 -11.83 31.53
C VAL A 135 1.19 -12.44 32.68
N GLU A 136 2.52 -12.47 32.59
CA GLU A 136 3.38 -12.95 33.67
C GLU A 136 3.18 -12.14 34.96
N ALA A 137 3.13 -10.80 34.86
CA ALA A 137 2.88 -9.95 36.02
C ALA A 137 1.49 -10.21 36.64
N ARG A 138 0.46 -10.44 35.82
CA ARG A 138 -0.88 -10.80 36.32
C ARG A 138 -0.88 -12.14 37.03
N LEU A 139 -0.24 -13.17 36.47
CA LEU A 139 -0.13 -14.48 37.12
C LEU A 139 0.56 -14.39 38.48
N GLN A 140 1.62 -13.58 38.59
CA GLN A 140 2.29 -13.34 39.88
C GLN A 140 1.37 -12.64 40.89
N GLN A 141 0.58 -11.65 40.44
CA GLN A 141 -0.39 -10.98 41.29
C GLN A 141 -1.50 -11.93 41.76
N GLU A 142 -2.05 -12.74 40.86
CA GLU A 142 -3.07 -13.74 41.16
C GLU A 142 -2.56 -14.79 42.15
N ALA A 143 -1.32 -15.29 41.97
CA ALA A 143 -0.69 -16.19 42.92
C ALA A 143 -0.56 -15.56 44.31
N ARG A 144 -0.14 -14.29 44.38
CA ARG A 144 -0.03 -13.56 45.65
C ARG A 144 -1.39 -13.33 46.31
N ILE A 145 -2.44 -13.05 45.52
CA ILE A 145 -3.81 -12.93 46.03
C ILE A 145 -4.27 -14.26 46.62
N ALA A 146 -4.09 -15.36 45.90
CA ALA A 146 -4.44 -16.70 46.38
C ALA A 146 -3.72 -17.06 47.68
N GLU A 147 -2.42 -16.72 47.81
CA GLU A 147 -1.69 -16.89 49.07
C GLU A 147 -2.27 -16.08 50.23
N LEU A 148 -2.69 -14.84 49.97
CA LEU A 148 -3.30 -13.97 50.99
C LEU A 148 -4.69 -14.46 51.38
N GLU A 149 -5.51 -14.89 50.42
CA GLU A 149 -6.82 -15.48 50.66
C GLU A 149 -6.71 -16.75 51.49
N ALA A 150 -5.73 -17.63 51.20
CA ALA A 150 -5.47 -18.80 52.02
C ALA A 150 -5.10 -18.43 53.47
N LYS A 151 -4.27 -17.41 53.67
CA LYS A 151 -3.92 -16.91 55.02
C LYS A 151 -5.15 -16.33 55.73
N LEU A 152 -6.02 -15.61 55.01
CA LEU A 152 -7.26 -15.07 55.57
C LEU A 152 -8.20 -16.20 56.01
N ALA A 153 -8.39 -17.24 55.19
CA ALA A 153 -9.22 -18.39 55.54
C ALA A 153 -8.74 -19.09 56.83
N VAL A 154 -7.42 -19.22 57.01
CA VAL A 154 -6.84 -19.74 58.27
C VAL A 154 -7.20 -18.84 59.45
N LEU A 155 -7.07 -17.52 59.31
CA LEU A 155 -7.40 -16.57 60.39
C LEU A 155 -8.90 -16.52 60.69
N GLU A 156 -9.76 -16.68 59.68
CA GLU A 156 -11.22 -16.75 59.87
C GLU A 156 -11.60 -17.97 60.70
N SER A 157 -10.98 -19.13 60.47
CA SER A 157 -11.18 -20.32 61.31
C SER A 157 -10.83 -20.03 62.77
N TYR A 158 -9.71 -19.34 63.03
CA TYR A 158 -9.33 -18.93 64.39
C TYR A 158 -10.32 -17.93 64.99
N ARG A 159 -10.80 -16.95 64.20
CA ARG A 159 -11.81 -15.98 64.65
C ARG A 159 -13.10 -16.68 65.05
N THR A 160 -13.58 -17.64 64.26
CA THR A 160 -14.80 -18.40 64.59
C THR A 160 -14.62 -19.19 65.89
N PHE A 161 -13.47 -19.85 66.08
CA PHE A 161 -13.13 -20.54 67.32
C PHE A 161 -13.14 -19.60 68.54
N VAL A 162 -12.46 -18.45 68.46
CA VAL A 162 -12.44 -17.46 69.55
C VAL A 162 -13.84 -16.93 69.85
N MET A 163 -14.68 -16.72 68.83
CA MET A 163 -16.06 -16.30 69.01
C MET A 163 -16.91 -17.36 69.72
N GLN A 164 -16.75 -18.64 69.36
CA GLN A 164 -17.42 -19.75 70.03
C GLN A 164 -17.00 -19.85 71.51
N MET A 165 -15.70 -19.74 71.80
CA MET A 165 -15.17 -19.71 73.16
C MET A 165 -15.76 -18.56 74.00
N ARG A 166 -15.85 -17.36 73.42
CA ARG A 166 -16.49 -16.21 74.09
C ARG A 166 -17.98 -16.43 74.36
N ALA A 167 -18.71 -16.97 73.38
CA ALA A 167 -20.12 -17.28 73.53
C ALA A 167 -20.37 -18.36 74.59
N GLN A 168 -19.50 -19.38 74.66
CA GLN A 168 -19.56 -20.40 75.70
C GLN A 168 -19.33 -19.80 77.08
N LYS A 169 -18.28 -18.99 77.24
CA LYS A 169 -18.00 -18.30 78.52
C LYS A 169 -19.17 -17.44 78.98
N GLN A 170 -19.80 -16.68 78.07
CA GLN A 170 -20.98 -15.87 78.40
C GLN A 170 -22.17 -16.72 78.84
N ARG A 171 -22.40 -17.89 78.21
CA ARG A 171 -23.45 -18.83 78.63
C ARG A 171 -23.17 -19.42 80.01
N GLU A 172 -21.92 -19.77 80.30
CA GLU A 172 -21.52 -20.26 81.63
C GLU A 172 -21.71 -19.18 82.70
N GLU A 173 -21.32 -17.93 82.43
CA GLU A 173 -21.53 -16.80 83.34
C GLU A 173 -23.03 -16.53 83.58
N GLN A 174 -23.86 -16.61 82.54
CA GLN A 174 -25.32 -16.43 82.65
C GLN A 174 -26.02 -17.61 83.35
N GLY A 175 -25.62 -18.85 83.08
CA GLY A 175 -26.16 -20.04 83.76
C GLY A 175 -25.81 -20.09 85.24
N ARG A 176 -24.61 -19.61 85.61
CA ARG A 176 -24.16 -19.53 87.01
C ARG A 176 -24.89 -18.46 87.84
N PHE A 177 -25.51 -17.47 87.19
CA PHE A 177 -26.38 -16.47 87.83
C PHE A 177 -27.88 -16.76 87.67
N GLY A 178 -28.27 -17.61 86.73
CA GLY A 178 -29.67 -18.03 86.50
C GLY A 178 -30.26 -18.88 87.63
N ASP A 179 -29.42 -19.61 88.37
CA ASP A 179 -29.83 -20.44 89.52
C ASP A 179 -30.09 -19.61 90.81
N LEU A 180 -29.94 -18.28 90.75
CA LEU A 180 -30.20 -17.37 91.88
C LEU A 180 -31.41 -16.44 91.64
N SER A 181 -32.34 -16.80 90.76
CA SER A 181 -33.65 -16.13 90.74
C SER A 181 -34.53 -16.70 91.87
N PRO A 182 -34.92 -15.88 92.86
CA PRO A 182 -35.73 -16.34 93.97
C PRO A 182 -37.11 -16.72 93.45
N SER A 183 -37.52 -17.93 93.78
CA SER A 183 -38.88 -18.43 93.73
C SER A 183 -39.83 -17.34 94.20
N SER A 184 -40.70 -16.88 93.30
CA SER A 184 -41.87 -16.11 93.66
C SER A 184 -42.72 -16.99 94.57
N GLN A 185 -42.75 -16.66 95.87
CA GLN A 185 -43.73 -17.19 96.79
C GLN A 185 -45.12 -16.71 96.34
N VAL A 186 -45.90 -17.67 95.84
CA VAL A 186 -47.35 -17.63 95.81
C VAL A 186 -47.78 -18.27 97.12
N ASP A 187 -48.32 -17.44 98.03
CA ASP A 187 -49.51 -17.67 98.87
C ASP A 187 -49.69 -16.50 99.86
#